data_AF-A0A820GVD1-F1
#
_entry.id   AF-A0A820GVD1-F1
#
_cell.length_a   1.000
_cell.length_b   1.000
_cell.length_c   1.000
_cell.angle_alpha   90.00
_cell.angle_beta   90.00
_cell.angle_gamma   90.00
#
_symmetry.space_group_name_H-M   'P 1'
#
loop_
_entity.id
_entity.type
_entity.pdbx_description
1 polymer ?
#
loop_
_entity_poly.entity_id
_entity_poly.type
_entity_poly.pdbx_seq_one_letter_code
_entity_poly.pdbx_strand_id
1 'polypeptide(L)'
;MAAFDYNDPKAIVSPGGVGFDINCGVRLLRTNLTEKDVQPMKEQLAQAMFDHIPVGVGSKGVIPMNAKDLEEALEMGMDWSLREGYSWAEDKEHCEEYGRMLQADPTKVSQRAKKRGLPQLGTLGAGNHYAEIQVVDEIYDRFAAGKMGIDFKGQ
;
A
#
# COMPACT_ATOMS: atom_id res chain seq x y z
N MET A 1 4.69 -3.65 -21.07
CA MET A 1 5.23 -2.42 -20.44
C MET A 1 5.99 -1.65 -21.49
N ALA A 2 5.78 -0.33 -21.61
CA ALA A 2 6.58 0.51 -22.50
C ALA A 2 7.83 0.97 -21.75
N ALA A 3 9.00 0.81 -22.36
CA ALA A 3 10.27 1.28 -21.81
C ALA A 3 10.89 2.30 -22.78
N PHE A 4 11.53 3.34 -22.23
CA PHE A 4 12.19 4.41 -22.97
C PHE A 4 13.62 4.57 -22.48
N ASP A 5 14.57 4.79 -23.40
CA ASP A 5 15.99 4.94 -23.06
C ASP A 5 16.24 6.30 -22.41
N TYR A 6 16.74 6.30 -21.18
CA TYR A 6 17.08 7.51 -20.44
C TYR A 6 18.12 8.39 -21.15
N ASN A 7 19.01 7.80 -21.94
CA ASN A 7 20.07 8.52 -22.64
C ASN A 7 19.64 9.05 -24.01
N ASP A 8 18.49 8.63 -24.54
CA ASP A 8 17.97 9.18 -25.79
C ASP A 8 17.28 10.52 -25.52
N PRO A 9 17.77 11.66 -26.05
CA PRO A 9 17.14 12.96 -25.86
C PRO A 9 15.73 13.06 -26.49
N LYS A 10 15.33 12.11 -27.34
CA LYS A 10 13.97 11.99 -27.89
C LYS A 10 13.05 11.14 -27.03
N ALA A 11 13.56 10.50 -25.98
CA ALA A 11 12.74 9.77 -25.04
C ALA A 11 11.76 10.69 -24.33
N ILE A 12 10.61 10.13 -23.97
CA ILE A 12 9.52 10.87 -23.34
C ILE A 12 9.09 10.20 -22.04
N VAL A 13 8.51 11.00 -21.16
CA VAL A 13 7.73 10.51 -20.02
C VAL A 13 6.30 10.97 -20.23
N SER A 14 5.36 10.03 -20.22
CA SER A 14 3.94 10.32 -20.38
C SER A 14 3.18 9.99 -19.09
N PRO A 15 2.60 10.99 -18.41
CA PRO A 15 1.75 10.75 -17.24
C PRO A 15 0.58 9.79 -17.54
N GLY A 16 0.04 9.83 -18.76
CA GLY A 16 -1.02 8.92 -19.19
C GLY A 16 -0.59 7.46 -19.32
N GLY A 17 0.72 7.21 -19.48
CA GLY A 17 1.28 5.85 -19.46
C GLY A 17 1.47 5.28 -18.04
N VAL A 18 1.44 6.14 -17.02
CA VAL A 18 1.49 5.75 -15.60
C VAL A 18 0.06 5.57 -15.06
N GLY A 19 -0.82 6.53 -15.37
CA GLY A 19 -2.20 6.56 -14.87
C GLY A 19 -2.44 7.70 -13.88
N PHE A 20 -3.72 7.95 -13.58
CA PHE A 20 -4.11 9.01 -12.64
C PHE A 20 -3.86 8.65 -11.18
N ASP A 21 -4.06 7.38 -10.83
CA ASP A 21 -3.82 6.85 -9.48
C ASP A 21 -2.40 6.27 -9.42
N ILE A 22 -1.44 7.18 -9.21
CA ILE A 22 -0.01 6.86 -9.22
C ILE A 22 0.29 5.95 -8.03
N ASN A 23 0.94 4.80 -8.31
CA ASN A 23 1.24 3.78 -7.32
C ASN A 23 0.00 3.11 -6.68
N CYS A 24 -1.14 3.10 -7.37
CA CYS A 24 -2.20 2.14 -7.04
C CYS A 24 -1.60 0.73 -7.12
N GLY A 25 -1.66 -0.01 -6.01
CA GLY A 25 -0.90 -1.24 -5.85
C GLY A 25 -1.58 -2.22 -4.90
N VAL A 26 -0.92 -3.34 -4.68
CA VAL A 26 -1.41 -4.43 -3.83
C VAL A 26 -0.37 -4.76 -2.79
N ARG A 27 -0.80 -4.93 -1.53
CA ARG A 27 0.02 -5.50 -0.46
C ARG A 27 -0.68 -6.73 0.08
N LEU A 28 0.06 -7.82 0.20
CA LEU A 28 -0.40 -9.07 0.80
C LEU A 28 0.28 -9.25 2.15
N LEU A 29 -0.52 -9.48 3.19
CA LEU A 29 -0.04 -9.86 4.52
C LEU A 29 -0.41 -11.31 4.77
N ARG A 30 0.57 -12.12 5.14
CA ARG A 30 0.34 -13.53 5.51
C ARG A 30 0.24 -13.71 7.01
N THR A 31 -0.59 -14.65 7.43
CA THR A 31 -0.73 -15.01 8.84
C THR A 31 -0.32 -16.46 9.08
N ASN A 32 -0.18 -16.85 10.35
CA ASN A 32 -0.05 -18.25 10.75
C ASN A 32 -1.42 -18.92 11.00
N LEU A 33 -2.51 -18.19 10.82
CA LEU A 33 -3.86 -18.70 11.04
C LEU A 33 -4.26 -19.61 9.89
N THR A 34 -5.26 -20.44 10.16
CA THR A 34 -5.96 -21.22 9.15
C THR A 34 -7.39 -20.70 9.01
N GLU A 35 -8.07 -21.09 7.93
CA GLU A 35 -9.49 -20.83 7.75
C GLU A 35 -10.30 -21.24 8.98
N LYS A 36 -9.97 -22.37 9.61
CA LYS A 36 -10.69 -22.88 10.78
C LYS A 36 -10.55 -21.97 12.00
N ASP A 37 -9.44 -21.25 12.13
CA ASP A 37 -9.22 -20.30 13.22
C ASP A 37 -10.04 -19.02 13.01
N VAL A 38 -10.19 -18.59 11.76
CA VAL A 38 -10.87 -17.34 11.40
C VAL A 38 -12.38 -17.51 11.25
N GLN A 39 -12.86 -18.66 10.73
CA GLN A 39 -14.29 -18.91 10.47
C GLN A 39 -15.22 -18.58 11.66
N PRO A 40 -14.92 -18.96 12.92
CA PRO A 40 -15.77 -18.65 14.06
C PRO A 40 -15.92 -17.15 14.35
N MET A 41 -14.96 -16.33 13.92
CA MET A 41 -14.89 -14.89 14.21
C MET A 41 -14.93 -14.01 12.96
N LYS A 42 -15.22 -14.58 11.78
CA LYS A 42 -15.12 -13.87 10.49
C LYS A 42 -15.90 -12.56 10.45
N GLU A 43 -17.10 -12.54 11.01
CA GLU A 43 -17.97 -11.35 11.02
C GLU A 43 -17.42 -10.28 11.96
N GLN A 44 -16.91 -10.69 13.13
CA GLN A 44 -16.29 -9.78 14.09
C GLN A 44 -15.00 -9.19 13.54
N LEU A 45 -14.19 -10.00 12.86
CA LEU A 45 -12.96 -9.56 12.23
C LEU A 45 -13.23 -8.61 11.06
N ALA A 46 -14.19 -8.92 10.20
CA ALA A 46 -14.60 -8.04 9.11
C ALA A 46 -15.14 -6.70 9.63
N GLN A 47 -15.95 -6.72 10.70
CA GLN A 47 -16.44 -5.50 11.34
C GLN A 47 -15.29 -4.69 11.95
N ALA A 48 -14.37 -5.34 12.67
CA ALA A 48 -13.21 -4.66 13.23
C ALA A 48 -12.33 -4.02 12.16
N MET A 49 -12.10 -4.70 11.03
CA MET A 49 -11.40 -4.10 9.89
C MET A 49 -12.14 -2.88 9.35
N PHE A 50 -13.45 -2.95 9.19
CA PHE A 50 -14.25 -1.82 8.73
C PHE A 50 -14.18 -0.62 9.70
N ASP A 51 -14.21 -0.88 11.00
CA ASP A 51 -14.15 0.15 12.04
C ASP A 51 -12.77 0.82 12.11
N HIS A 52 -11.69 0.07 11.81
CA HIS A 52 -10.31 0.55 11.91
C HIS A 52 -9.70 1.02 10.59
N ILE A 53 -10.26 0.65 9.44
CA ILE A 53 -9.75 1.02 8.12
C ILE A 53 -10.77 1.94 7.45
N PRO A 54 -10.54 3.27 7.46
CA PRO A 54 -11.49 4.19 6.87
C PRO A 54 -11.60 3.99 5.36
N VAL A 55 -12.84 3.89 4.88
CA VAL A 55 -13.19 3.75 3.47
C VAL A 55 -14.09 4.89 3.00
N GLY A 56 -14.13 5.13 1.69
CA GLY A 56 -15.10 6.03 1.06
C GLY A 56 -14.55 7.40 0.66
N VAL A 57 -15.25 8.04 -0.29
CA VAL A 57 -14.88 9.34 -0.84
C VAL A 57 -15.04 10.43 0.22
N GLY A 58 -13.95 11.13 0.54
CA GLY A 58 -13.95 12.21 1.53
C GLY A 58 -13.86 11.74 2.98
N SER A 59 -13.67 10.44 3.21
CA SER A 59 -13.28 9.91 4.52
C SER A 59 -11.94 10.52 4.96
N LYS A 60 -11.79 10.72 6.26
CA LYS A 60 -10.55 11.24 6.85
C LYS A 60 -9.74 10.10 7.41
N GLY A 61 -8.43 10.15 7.17
CA GLY A 61 -7.46 9.26 7.76
C GLY A 61 -7.49 9.27 9.28
N VAL A 62 -7.22 8.12 9.87
CA VAL A 62 -7.01 7.97 11.33
C VAL A 62 -5.61 8.41 11.76
N ILE A 63 -4.69 8.58 10.80
CA ILE A 63 -3.33 9.05 11.04
C ILE A 63 -3.37 10.58 11.21
N PRO A 64 -3.04 11.12 12.39
CA PRO A 64 -2.95 12.57 12.58
C PRO A 64 -1.85 13.12 11.68
N MET A 65 -2.20 14.10 10.84
CA MET A 65 -1.26 14.64 9.87
C MET A 65 -1.41 16.14 9.68
N ASN A 66 -0.27 16.84 9.69
CA ASN A 66 -0.13 18.22 9.28
C ASN A 66 0.61 18.35 7.93
N ALA A 67 0.75 19.57 7.42
CA ALA A 67 1.38 19.81 6.13
C ALA A 67 2.85 19.36 6.06
N LYS A 68 3.59 19.52 7.15
CA LYS A 68 4.99 19.11 7.27
C LYS A 68 5.10 17.58 7.25
N ASP A 69 4.26 16.88 8.02
CA ASP A 69 4.29 15.42 8.06
C ASP A 69 4.00 14.83 6.68
N LEU A 70 3.06 15.42 5.92
CA LEU A 70 2.78 15.00 4.55
C LEU A 70 3.99 15.20 3.62
N GLU A 71 4.71 16.31 3.75
CA GLU A 71 5.92 16.55 2.95
C GLU A 71 7.01 15.53 3.26
N GLU A 72 7.22 15.22 4.54
CA GLU A 72 8.16 14.19 4.96
C GLU A 72 7.73 12.80 4.47
N ALA A 73 6.43 12.46 4.55
CA ALA A 73 5.90 11.19 4.05
C ALA A 73 6.08 11.04 2.53
N LEU A 74 5.91 12.13 1.76
CA LEU A 74 6.13 12.13 0.31
C LEU A 74 7.60 11.87 -0.07
N GLU A 75 8.55 12.32 0.75
CA GLU A 75 9.99 12.16 0.50
C GLU A 75 10.56 10.84 1.05
N MET A 76 10.07 10.41 2.21
CA MET A 76 10.60 9.28 2.96
C MET A 76 9.84 7.98 2.70
N GLY A 77 8.61 8.02 2.18
CA GLY A 77 7.80 6.82 1.94
C GLY A 77 7.64 5.99 3.21
N MET A 78 7.91 4.68 3.12
CA MET A 78 7.81 3.79 4.29
C MET A 78 8.79 4.10 5.43
N ASP A 79 9.91 4.78 5.17
CA ASP A 79 10.80 5.21 6.25
C ASP A 79 10.09 6.19 7.21
N TRP A 80 9.13 6.99 6.71
CA TRP A 80 8.28 7.83 7.55
C TRP A 80 7.36 6.99 8.42
N SER A 81 6.66 6.02 7.83
CA SER A 81 5.77 5.11 8.56
C SER A 81 6.49 4.35 9.67
N LEU A 82 7.73 3.93 9.41
CA LEU A 82 8.58 3.27 10.42
C LEU A 82 8.93 4.22 11.56
N ARG A 83 9.36 5.45 11.24
CA ARG A 83 9.73 6.46 12.23
C ARG A 83 8.56 6.84 13.14
N GLU A 84 7.35 6.94 12.59
CA GLU A 84 6.14 7.26 13.33
C GLU A 84 5.52 6.04 14.07
N GLY A 85 6.07 4.83 13.85
CA GLY A 85 5.65 3.61 14.56
C GLY A 85 4.46 2.87 13.95
N TYR A 86 4.17 3.09 12.67
CA TYR A 86 3.08 2.42 11.93
C TYR A 86 3.51 1.12 11.23
N SER A 87 4.81 0.84 11.17
CA SER A 87 5.36 -0.36 10.53
C SER A 87 6.58 -0.89 11.30
N TRP A 88 6.93 -2.15 11.04
CA TRP A 88 8.17 -2.74 11.55
C TRP A 88 9.36 -2.47 10.62
N ALA A 89 10.57 -2.68 11.12
CA ALA A 89 11.78 -2.41 10.35
C ALA A 89 11.90 -3.33 9.12
N GLU A 90 11.41 -4.57 9.25
CA GLU A 90 11.44 -5.62 8.24
C GLU A 90 10.36 -5.42 7.15
N ASP A 91 9.34 -4.60 7.41
CA ASP A 91 8.23 -4.40 6.46
C ASP A 91 8.72 -3.82 5.13
N LYS A 92 9.69 -2.90 5.18
CA LYS A 92 10.23 -2.28 3.96
C LYS A 92 11.02 -3.26 3.09
N GLU A 93 11.59 -4.31 3.67
CA GLU A 93 12.29 -5.35 2.90
C GLU A 93 11.34 -6.17 2.02
N HIS A 94 10.04 -6.07 2.30
CA HIS A 94 8.97 -6.76 1.59
C HIS A 94 8.14 -5.80 0.72
N CYS A 95 8.68 -4.61 0.42
CA CYS A 95 8.08 -3.64 -0.47
C CYS A 95 8.98 -3.37 -1.67
N GLU A 96 8.37 -3.21 -2.84
CA GLU A 96 9.05 -2.72 -4.03
C GLU A 96 9.73 -1.37 -3.73
N GLU A 97 10.95 -1.17 -4.26
CA GLU A 97 11.78 0.01 -3.97
C GLU A 97 11.99 0.27 -2.46
N TYR A 98 11.91 -0.75 -1.61
CA TYR A 98 11.90 -0.61 -0.15
C TYR A 98 10.83 0.39 0.36
N GLY A 99 9.74 0.56 -0.39
CA GLY A 99 8.68 1.50 -0.07
C GLY A 99 9.07 2.98 -0.22
N ARG A 100 10.14 3.31 -0.95
CA ARG A 100 10.61 4.68 -1.14
C ARG A 100 11.38 4.89 -2.46
N MET A 101 10.95 5.85 -3.26
CA MET A 101 11.72 6.35 -4.41
C MET A 101 12.63 7.50 -4.00
N LEU A 102 13.95 7.34 -4.14
CA LEU A 102 14.95 8.31 -3.67
C LEU A 102 14.91 9.68 -4.36
N GLN A 103 14.34 9.74 -5.56
CA GLN A 103 14.23 10.97 -6.36
C GLN A 103 12.94 11.76 -6.08
N ALA A 104 12.14 11.33 -5.09
CA ALA A 104 10.93 12.05 -4.71
C ALA A 104 11.25 13.47 -4.23
N ASP A 105 10.57 14.46 -4.81
CA ASP A 105 10.73 15.88 -4.47
C ASP A 105 9.34 16.49 -4.15
N PRO A 106 9.00 16.69 -2.86
CA PRO A 106 7.73 17.27 -2.44
C PRO A 106 7.49 18.68 -2.99
N THR A 107 8.53 19.42 -3.42
CA THR A 107 8.38 20.77 -4.00
C THR A 107 7.75 20.74 -5.40
N LYS A 108 7.82 19.61 -6.10
CA LYS A 108 7.18 19.40 -7.41
C LYS A 108 5.69 19.07 -7.30
N VAL A 109 5.21 18.77 -6.09
CA VAL A 109 3.80 18.45 -5.84
C VAL A 109 3.01 19.72 -5.58
N SER A 110 1.99 19.97 -6.41
CA SER A 110 1.17 21.20 -6.29
C SER A 110 0.46 21.31 -4.94
N GLN A 111 0.26 22.54 -4.47
CA GLN A 111 -0.49 22.83 -3.24
C GLN A 111 -1.91 22.24 -3.27
N ARG A 112 -2.55 22.21 -4.45
CA ARG A 112 -3.87 21.60 -4.63
C ARG A 112 -3.83 20.09 -4.38
N ALA A 113 -2.81 19.39 -4.87
CA ALA A 113 -2.65 17.96 -4.66
C ALA A 113 -2.35 17.65 -3.17
N LYS A 114 -1.44 18.41 -2.54
CA LYS A 114 -1.17 18.29 -1.11
C LYS A 114 -2.42 18.51 -0.25
N LYS A 115 -3.18 19.58 -0.51
CA LYS A 115 -4.44 19.87 0.20
C LYS A 115 -5.49 18.76 0.03
N ARG A 116 -5.51 18.09 -1.12
CA ARG A 116 -6.41 16.95 -1.37
C ARG A 116 -5.96 15.69 -0.63
N GLY A 117 -4.66 15.37 -0.63
CA GLY A 117 -4.12 14.16 -0.01
C GLY A 117 -3.96 14.24 1.50
N LEU A 118 -3.73 15.44 2.05
CA LEU A 118 -3.50 15.66 3.48
C LEU A 118 -4.52 14.96 4.41
N PRO A 119 -5.84 15.09 4.20
CA PRO A 119 -6.81 14.41 5.06
C PRO A 119 -7.00 12.92 4.74
N GLN A 120 -6.37 12.37 3.69
CA GLN A 120 -6.70 11.05 3.14
C GLN A 120 -5.67 9.94 3.44
N LEU A 121 -4.51 10.26 4.02
CA LEU A 121 -3.51 9.23 4.34
C LEU A 121 -4.06 8.27 5.40
N GLY A 122 -3.84 6.97 5.19
CA GLY A 122 -4.41 5.93 6.06
C GLY A 122 -5.89 5.67 5.79
N THR A 123 -6.36 5.87 4.56
CA THR A 123 -7.69 5.45 4.08
C THR A 123 -7.54 4.57 2.85
N LEU A 124 -8.46 3.63 2.62
CA LEU A 124 -8.47 2.83 1.38
C LEU A 124 -8.92 3.65 0.16
N GLY A 125 -9.73 4.70 0.36
CA GLY A 125 -10.37 5.42 -0.72
C GLY A 125 -11.63 4.73 -1.23
N ALA A 126 -11.85 4.74 -2.55
CA ALA A 126 -13.07 4.25 -3.19
C ALA A 126 -12.75 3.64 -4.57
N GLY A 127 -13.77 3.24 -5.33
CA GLY A 127 -13.57 2.60 -6.64
C GLY A 127 -13.24 1.13 -6.47
N ASN A 128 -12.13 0.68 -7.08
CA ASN A 128 -11.65 -0.69 -7.00
C ASN A 128 -10.72 -0.95 -5.80
N HIS A 129 -10.68 -0.05 -4.82
CA HIS A 129 -9.83 -0.19 -3.63
C HIS A 129 -10.59 -0.92 -2.53
N TYR A 130 -10.01 -1.99 -2.01
CA TYR A 130 -10.60 -2.80 -0.94
C TYR A 130 -9.50 -3.48 -0.11
N ALA A 131 -9.86 -3.94 1.08
CA ALA A 131 -9.09 -4.88 1.86
C ALA A 131 -9.94 -6.14 2.07
N GLU A 132 -9.33 -7.30 1.94
CA GLU A 132 -10.00 -8.59 2.00
C GLU A 132 -9.22 -9.58 2.86
N ILE A 133 -9.95 -10.49 3.50
CA ILE A 133 -9.38 -11.66 4.16
C ILE A 133 -9.61 -12.83 3.21
N GLN A 134 -8.52 -13.49 2.84
CA GLN A 134 -8.54 -14.55 1.85
C GLN A 134 -8.02 -15.85 2.44
N VAL A 135 -8.33 -16.94 1.75
CA VAL A 135 -7.86 -18.28 2.09
C VAL A 135 -7.10 -18.84 0.89
N VAL A 136 -5.95 -19.45 1.14
CA VAL A 136 -5.17 -20.14 0.12
C VAL A 136 -5.87 -21.44 -0.26
N ASP A 137 -6.69 -21.42 -1.31
CA ASP A 137 -7.43 -22.62 -1.77
C ASP A 137 -6.53 -23.59 -2.58
N GLU A 138 -5.55 -23.04 -3.31
CA GLU A 138 -4.66 -23.83 -4.16
C GLU A 138 -3.22 -23.33 -4.21
N ILE A 139 -2.27 -24.27 -4.27
CA ILE A 139 -0.83 -24.01 -4.41
C ILE A 139 -0.35 -24.75 -5.66
N TYR A 140 -0.01 -23.99 -6.69
CA TYR A 140 0.46 -24.51 -7.97
C TYR A 140 1.98 -24.79 -7.97
N ASP A 141 2.76 -23.91 -7.33
CA ASP A 141 4.20 -24.07 -7.15
C ASP A 141 4.54 -24.05 -5.66
N ARG A 142 4.85 -25.23 -5.12
CA ARG A 142 5.18 -25.40 -3.69
C ARG A 142 6.50 -24.74 -3.31
N PHE A 143 7.47 -24.71 -4.22
CA PHE A 143 8.77 -24.14 -3.91
C PHE A 143 8.67 -22.62 -3.81
N ALA A 144 8.04 -21.98 -4.80
CA ALA A 144 7.81 -20.54 -4.78
C ALA A 144 6.92 -20.14 -3.60
N ALA A 145 5.82 -20.86 -3.36
CA ALA A 145 4.90 -20.59 -2.25
C ALA A 145 5.61 -20.63 -0.89
N GLY A 146 6.43 -21.65 -0.62
CA GLY A 146 7.22 -21.73 0.61
C GLY A 146 8.24 -20.59 0.76
N LYS A 147 8.81 -20.08 -0.35
CA LYS A 147 9.67 -18.87 -0.30
C LYS A 147 8.90 -17.60 0.03
N MET A 148 7.61 -17.55 -0.29
CA MET A 148 6.70 -16.44 0.05
C MET A 148 6.03 -16.63 1.42
N GLY A 149 6.30 -17.74 2.14
CA GLY A 149 5.64 -18.07 3.40
C GLY A 149 4.17 -18.48 3.24
N ILE A 150 3.79 -18.94 2.05
CA ILE A 150 2.49 -19.55 1.75
C ILE A 150 2.69 -21.07 1.83
N ASP A 151 2.45 -21.64 3.00
CA ASP A 151 2.97 -22.97 3.34
C ASP A 151 1.96 -24.10 3.07
N PHE A 152 0.66 -23.81 3.15
CA PHE A 152 -0.39 -24.82 3.05
C PHE A 152 -1.72 -24.28 2.51
N LYS A 153 -2.54 -25.19 1.98
CA LYS A 153 -3.93 -24.88 1.62
C LYS A 153 -4.75 -24.66 2.88
N GLY A 154 -5.58 -23.63 2.90
CA GLY A 154 -6.36 -23.22 4.06
C GLY A 154 -5.64 -22.25 5.00
N GLN A 155 -4.46 -21.76 4.62
CA GLN A 155 -3.83 -20.59 5.26
C GLN A 155 -4.63 -19.32 4.98
#